data_AF-X4R2F8-F1
#
_entry.id   AF-X4R2F8-F1
#
_cell.length_a   1.000
_cell.length_b   1.000
_cell.length_c   1.000
_cell.angle_alpha   90.00
_cell.angle_beta   90.00
_cell.angle_gamma   90.00
#
_symmetry.space_group_name_H-M   'P 1'
#
loop_
_entity.id
_entity.type
_entity.pdbx_description
1 polymer ?
#
loop_
_entity_poly.entity_id
_entity_poly.type
_entity_poly.pdbx_seq_one_letter_code
_entity_poly.pdbx_strand_id
1 'polypeptide(L)' 'AMGMNMVAWIGSCLRFSSCDFPDMDVIGISGNFCSDKKPAAVNWIEGRGKSVVCEATITEDVVKKVLKTTV' A
#
# COMPACT_ATOMS: atom_id res chain seq x y z
N ALA A 1 -9.85 11.05 -2.92
CA ALA A 1 -10.37 9.75 -2.44
C ALA A 1 -9.21 8.74 -2.36
N MET A 2 -9.28 7.74 -1.47
CA MET A 2 -8.22 6.72 -1.28
C MET A 2 -8.16 5.70 -2.44
N GLY A 3 -9.24 5.55 -3.22
CA GLY A 3 -9.25 4.75 -4.46
C GLY A 3 -9.70 3.30 -4.31
N MET A 4 -9.93 2.77 -3.10
CA MET A 4 -10.27 1.35 -2.88
C MET A 4 -11.48 0.87 -3.70
N ASN A 5 -12.60 1.60 -3.70
CA ASN A 5 -13.80 1.21 -4.45
C ASN A 5 -13.59 1.28 -5.97
N MET A 6 -12.78 2.24 -6.43
CA MET A 6 -12.45 2.38 -7.85
C MET A 6 -11.58 1.21 -8.33
N VAL A 7 -10.60 0.81 -7.53
CA VAL A 7 -9.74 -0.35 -7.83
C VAL A 7 -10.54 -1.65 -7.74
N ALA A 8 -11.50 -1.78 -6.81
CA ALA A 8 -12.36 -2.95 -6.73
C ALA A 8 -13.28 -3.11 -7.96
N TRP A 9 -13.66 -2.00 -8.61
CA TRP A 9 -14.48 -2.03 -9.84
C TRP A 9 -13.77 -2.71 -11.02
N ILE A 10 -12.44 -2.69 -11.05
CA ILE A 10 -11.62 -3.42 -12.03
C ILE A 10 -11.81 -4.95 -11.91
N GLY A 11 -12.44 -5.47 -10.86
CA GLY A 11 -12.91 -6.86 -10.82
C GLY A 11 -13.81 -7.25 -12.02
N SER A 12 -14.42 -6.27 -12.71
CA SER A 12 -15.10 -6.48 -13.99
C SER A 12 -14.17 -7.01 -15.09
N CYS A 13 -12.87 -6.70 -15.07
CA CYS A 13 -11.87 -7.24 -15.99
C CYS A 13 -11.72 -8.77 -15.85
N LEU A 14 -11.96 -9.33 -14.67
CA LEU A 14 -11.92 -10.78 -14.46
C LEU A 14 -12.98 -11.51 -15.30
N ARG A 15 -14.11 -10.85 -15.60
CA ARG A 15 -15.15 -11.42 -16.48
C ARG A 15 -14.68 -11.57 -17.92
N PHE A 16 -13.82 -10.67 -18.40
CA PHE A 16 -13.22 -10.81 -19.73
C PHE A 16 -12.22 -11.96 -19.75
N SER A 17 -11.41 -12.11 -18.68
CA SER A 17 -10.48 -13.23 -18.56
C SER A 17 -11.18 -14.60 -18.49
N SER A 18 -12.37 -14.67 -17.90
CA SER A 18 -13.18 -15.90 -17.91
C SER A 18 -13.68 -16.32 -19.29
N CYS A 19 -13.71 -15.41 -20.29
CA CYS A 19 -14.04 -15.79 -21.67
C CYS A 19 -12.92 -16.62 -22.32
N ASP A 20 -11.67 -16.26 -22.05
CA ASP A 20 -10.49 -16.96 -22.58
C ASP A 20 -10.16 -18.24 -21.80
N PHE A 21 -10.52 -18.27 -20.51
CA PHE A 21 -10.30 -19.39 -19.59
C PHE A 21 -11.63 -19.82 -18.94
N PRO A 22 -12.47 -20.61 -19.64
CA PRO A 22 -13.81 -20.97 -19.18
C PRO A 22 -13.81 -21.90 -17.95
N ASP A 23 -12.69 -22.53 -17.65
CA ASP A 23 -12.41 -23.38 -16.49
C ASP A 23 -11.92 -22.61 -15.26
N MET A 24 -11.77 -21.28 -15.35
CA MET A 24 -11.30 -20.43 -14.26
C MET A 24 -12.45 -19.98 -13.33
N ASP A 25 -12.34 -20.31 -12.03
CA ASP A 25 -13.27 -19.86 -10.99
C ASP A 25 -12.75 -18.63 -10.20
N VAL A 26 -13.57 -17.60 -10.08
CA VAL A 26 -13.26 -16.40 -9.27
C VAL A 26 -13.81 -16.56 -7.85
N ILE A 27 -12.93 -16.90 -6.90
CA ILE A 27 -13.30 -17.13 -5.49
C ILE A 27 -13.52 -15.81 -4.73
N GLY A 28 -12.80 -14.75 -5.10
CA GLY A 28 -12.95 -13.43 -4.48
C GLY A 28 -12.12 -12.36 -5.18
N ILE A 29 -12.58 -11.11 -5.11
CA ILE A 29 -11.90 -9.96 -5.75
C ILE A 29 -10.62 -9.57 -4.98
N SER A 30 -10.53 -9.92 -3.69
CA SER A 30 -9.34 -9.68 -2.86
C SER A 30 -8.83 -10.99 -2.27
N GLY A 31 -7.70 -11.48 -2.80
CA GLY A 31 -6.99 -12.67 -2.31
C GLY A 31 -5.93 -12.36 -1.25
N ASN A 32 -6.03 -11.23 -0.54
CA ASN A 32 -5.00 -10.68 0.37
C ASN A 32 -3.65 -10.33 -0.29
N PHE A 33 -3.48 -10.51 -1.60
CA PHE A 33 -2.25 -10.09 -2.29
C PHE A 33 -2.04 -8.56 -2.24
N CYS A 34 -3.12 -7.78 -2.43
CA CYS A 34 -3.10 -6.33 -2.20
C CYS A 34 -2.84 -5.93 -0.74
N SER A 35 -2.98 -6.89 0.18
CA SER A 35 -2.89 -6.76 1.64
C SER A 35 -3.47 -5.44 2.18
N ASP A 36 -4.79 -5.29 2.06
CA ASP A 36 -5.53 -4.24 2.74
C ASP A 36 -5.62 -4.54 4.25
N LYS A 37 -5.22 -3.57 5.07
CA LYS A 37 -5.30 -3.63 6.55
C LYS A 37 -4.60 -4.83 7.19
N LYS A 38 -3.61 -5.42 6.50
CA LYS A 38 -2.77 -6.52 7.00
C LYS A 38 -1.29 -6.22 6.72
N PRO A 39 -0.37 -6.59 7.62
CA PRO A 39 1.07 -6.46 7.37
C PRO A 39 1.48 -7.43 6.26
N ALA A 40 2.25 -6.95 5.27
CA ALA A 40 2.75 -7.78 4.19
C ALA A 40 4.03 -7.20 3.58
N ALA A 41 4.99 -8.08 3.26
CA ALA A 41 6.26 -7.69 2.65
C ALA A 41 6.07 -7.01 1.29
N VAL A 42 5.05 -7.43 0.51
CA VAL A 42 4.73 -6.81 -0.78
C VAL A 42 4.40 -5.32 -0.65
N ASN A 43 3.67 -4.92 0.40
CA ASN A 43 3.34 -3.50 0.63
C ASN A 43 4.59 -2.67 1.00
N TRP A 44 5.59 -3.30 1.62
CA TRP A 44 6.85 -2.66 1.98
C TRP A 44 7.77 -2.48 0.76
N ILE A 45 7.86 -3.51 -0.08
CA ILE A 45 8.79 -3.54 -1.22
C ILE A 45 8.22 -2.78 -2.41
N GLU A 46 6.98 -3.08 -2.82
CA GLU A 46 6.35 -2.49 -4.02
C GLU A 46 5.59 -1.19 -3.71
N GLY A 47 5.39 -0.89 -2.42
CA GLY A 47 4.59 0.23 -1.96
C GLY A 47 3.08 0.00 -2.10
N ARG A 48 2.29 0.84 -1.41
CA ARG A 48 0.82 0.83 -1.48
C ARG A 48 0.25 2.22 -1.26
N GLY A 49 -0.47 2.77 -2.24
CA GLY A 49 -1.03 4.12 -2.15
C GLY A 49 0.02 5.20 -2.43
N LYS A 50 0.58 5.81 -1.38
CA LYS A 50 1.59 6.86 -1.49
C LYS A 50 2.87 6.44 -0.78
N SER A 51 3.96 6.33 -1.52
CA SER A 51 5.32 6.17 -0.98
C SER A 51 5.96 7.54 -0.85
N VAL A 52 6.44 7.90 0.34
CA VAL A 52 6.97 9.24 0.66
C VAL A 52 8.23 9.11 1.51
N VAL A 53 9.20 9.99 1.27
CA VAL A 53 10.42 10.16 2.08
C VAL A 53 10.54 11.63 2.50
N CYS A 54 11.00 11.88 3.73
CA CYS A 54 11.23 13.22 4.26
C CYS A 54 12.47 13.21 5.15
N GLU A 55 13.27 14.27 5.09
CA GLU A 55 14.47 14.44 5.89
C GLU A 55 14.52 15.85 6.50
N ALA A 56 15.22 15.97 7.63
CA ALA A 56 15.47 17.23 8.30
C ALA A 56 16.81 17.18 9.05
N THR A 57 17.52 18.31 9.08
CA THR A 57 18.73 18.48 9.89
C THR A 57 18.39 19.29 11.14
N ILE A 58 18.69 18.76 12.33
CA ILE A 58 18.44 19.42 13.62
C ILE A 58 19.77 19.85 14.22
N THR A 59 19.90 21.13 14.60
CA THR A 59 21.13 21.66 15.21
C THR A 59 21.27 21.21 16.67
N GLU A 60 22.52 21.08 17.14
CA GLU A 60 22.83 20.63 18.51
C GLU A 60 22.12 21.47 19.58
N ASP A 61 22.00 22.79 19.37
CA ASP A 61 21.31 23.70 20.28
C ASP A 61 19.83 23.31 20.47
N VAL A 62 19.15 22.98 19.37
CA VAL A 62 17.76 22.52 19.39
C VAL A 62 17.65 21.16 20.06
N VAL A 63 18.58 20.23 19.80
CA VAL A 63 18.58 18.90 20.43
C VAL A 63 18.74 19.02 21.96
N LYS A 64 19.67 19.86 22.45
CA LYS A 64 19.90 20.07 23.89
C LYS A 64 18.76 20.86 24.55
N LYS A 65 18.32 21.96 23.95
CA LYS A 65 17.34 22.87 24.56
C LYS A 65 15.91 22.37 24.44
N VAL A 66 15.53 21.72 23.33
CA VAL A 66 14.15 21.29 23.08
C VAL A 66 13.98 19.81 23.36
N LEU A 67 14.80 18.95 22.75
CA LEU A 67 14.67 17.48 22.89
C LEU A 67 15.29 16.94 24.19
N LYS A 68 16.09 17.75 24.89
CA LYS A 68 16.73 17.44 26.19
C LYS A 68 17.66 16.22 26.13
N THR A 69 18.29 16.00 24.99
CA THR A 69 19.26 14.91 24.76
C THR A 69 20.51 15.46 24.08
N THR A 70 21.49 14.59 23.84
CA THR A 70 22.62 14.83 22.94
C THR A 70 22.41 14.09 21.62
N VAL A 71 23.12 14.52 20.57
CA VAL A 71 23.17 13.84 19.26
C VAL A 71 23.93 12.53 19.38
#